data_AF-A0A453P045-F1
#
_entry.id   AF-A0A453P045-F1
#
_cell.length_a   1.000
_cell.length_b   1.000
_cell.length_c   1.000
_cell.angle_alpha   90.00
_cell.angle_beta   90.00
_cell.angle_gamma   90.00
#
_symmetry.space_group_name_H-M   'P 1'
#
loop_
_entity.id
_entity.type
_entity.pdbx_description
1 polymer ?
#
loop_
_entity_poly.entity_id
_entity_poly.type
_entity_poly.pdbx_seq_one_letter_code
_entity_poly.pdbx_strand_id
1 'polypeptide(L)'
;RARASELIKALDGQDCPRPIACRLFADKMISIVKSRNPTDKTFGKLAFACGYVMLLVTNQVPDAMDYLLAEFNKVCMYTVPKHLHALNAQARNTDYFRLIGYQEEDGKLQSTEKYLVNVVAYVKLYAAMVQTEIKGVRHPHGLAEGWKWLAMFLNTLPAIPATAFALHAFLKVEIRIGALCLTICVCS
;
A
#
# COMPACT_ATOMS: atom_id res chain seq x y z
N ARG A 1 8.37 -14.60 -10.66
CA ARG A 1 7.45 -15.39 -11.53
C ARG A 1 7.02 -16.68 -10.87
N ALA A 2 7.91 -17.62 -10.52
CA ALA A 2 7.53 -18.89 -9.85
C ALA A 2 6.59 -18.72 -8.64
N ARG A 3 6.93 -17.85 -7.68
CA ARG A 3 6.05 -17.53 -6.53
C ARG A 3 4.67 -16.98 -6.92
N ALA A 4 4.59 -16.17 -7.98
CA ALA A 4 3.29 -15.66 -8.43
C ALA A 4 2.45 -16.79 -9.02
N SER A 5 3.06 -17.70 -9.79
CA SER A 5 2.39 -18.87 -10.35
C SER A 5 1.88 -19.84 -9.27
N GLU A 6 2.62 -20.04 -8.18
CA GLU A 6 2.17 -20.82 -7.02
C GLU A 6 0.96 -20.16 -6.33
N LEU A 7 1.01 -18.85 -6.12
CA LEU A 7 -0.11 -18.10 -5.52
C LEU A 7 -1.36 -18.13 -6.41
N ILE A 8 -1.20 -17.99 -7.72
CA ILE A 8 -2.32 -18.08 -8.68
C ILE A 8 -2.98 -19.47 -8.58
N LYS A 9 -2.18 -20.54 -8.57
CA LYS A 9 -2.72 -21.90 -8.39
C LYS A 9 -3.45 -22.08 -7.06
N ALA A 10 -2.95 -21.46 -5.99
CA ALA A 10 -3.61 -21.51 -4.69
C ALA A 10 -4.93 -20.71 -4.68
N LEU A 11 -5.01 -19.60 -5.42
CA LEU A 11 -6.22 -18.78 -5.54
C LEU A 11 -7.31 -19.44 -6.39
N ASP A 12 -6.94 -20.21 -7.40
CA ASP A 12 -7.85 -20.97 -8.27
C ASP A 12 -8.10 -22.41 -7.75
N GLY A 13 -7.56 -22.78 -6.59
CA GLY A 13 -7.70 -24.10 -6.00
C GLY A 13 -9.15 -24.40 -5.56
N GLN A 14 -9.60 -25.64 -5.77
CA GLN A 14 -10.95 -26.09 -5.36
C GLN A 14 -11.15 -26.08 -3.84
N ASP A 15 -10.07 -26.06 -3.06
CA ASP A 15 -10.10 -26.19 -1.60
C ASP A 15 -10.54 -24.92 -0.86
N CYS A 16 -10.59 -23.75 -1.53
CA CYS A 16 -10.97 -22.49 -0.88
C CYS A 16 -11.82 -21.58 -1.78
N PRO A 17 -12.94 -21.01 -1.27
CA PRO A 17 -13.71 -20.02 -2.02
C PRO A 17 -12.87 -18.80 -2.39
N ARG A 18 -12.99 -18.36 -3.65
CA ARG A 18 -12.20 -17.26 -4.24
C ARG A 18 -12.15 -15.97 -3.39
N PRO A 19 -13.25 -15.46 -2.79
CA PRO A 19 -13.19 -14.29 -1.89
C PRO A 19 -12.27 -14.48 -0.69
N ILE A 20 -12.30 -15.67 -0.08
CA ILE A 20 -11.47 -16.02 1.08
C ILE A 20 -10.00 -16.08 0.64
N ALA A 21 -9.74 -16.72 -0.51
CA ALA A 21 -8.41 -16.82 -1.08
C ALA A 21 -7.80 -15.44 -1.38
N CYS A 22 -8.57 -14.54 -2.02
CA CYS A 22 -8.15 -13.17 -2.32
C CYS A 22 -7.83 -12.38 -1.05
N ARG A 23 -8.65 -12.53 0.00
CA ARG A 23 -8.39 -11.92 1.30
C ARG A 23 -7.11 -12.44 1.95
N LEU A 24 -6.92 -13.76 1.98
CA LEU A 24 -5.70 -14.37 2.54
C LEU A 24 -4.45 -13.91 1.79
N PHE A 25 -4.54 -13.78 0.46
CA PHE A 25 -3.47 -13.22 -0.35
C PHE A 25 -3.17 -11.77 0.03
N ALA A 26 -4.19 -10.91 0.11
CA ALA A 26 -4.03 -9.52 0.51
C ALA A 26 -3.40 -9.40 1.91
N ASP A 27 -3.95 -10.11 2.90
CA ASP A 27 -3.43 -10.18 4.27
C ASP A 27 -1.96 -10.61 4.28
N LYS A 28 -1.61 -11.63 3.46
CA LYS A 28 -0.23 -12.10 3.36
C LYS A 28 0.70 -11.04 2.81
N MET A 29 0.30 -10.34 1.75
CA MET A 29 1.12 -9.28 1.16
C MET A 29 1.34 -8.12 2.12
N ILE A 30 0.30 -7.73 2.88
CA ILE A 30 0.36 -6.64 3.86
C ILE A 30 1.14 -7.04 5.12
N SER A 31 1.07 -8.31 5.53
CA SER A 31 1.79 -8.84 6.69
C SER A 31 3.32 -8.67 6.60
N ILE A 32 3.85 -8.47 5.39
CA ILE A 32 5.28 -8.32 5.17
C ILE A 32 5.88 -7.15 5.95
N VAL A 33 5.11 -6.06 6.12
CA VAL A 33 5.52 -4.88 6.90
C VAL A 33 5.71 -5.22 8.36
N LYS A 34 4.90 -6.15 8.91
CA LYS A 34 5.02 -6.58 10.31
C LYS A 34 6.12 -7.63 10.51
N SER A 35 6.27 -8.53 9.54
CA SER A 35 7.22 -9.66 9.63
C SER A 35 8.67 -9.30 9.33
N ARG A 36 8.94 -8.12 8.76
CA ARG A 36 10.27 -7.66 8.35
C ARG A 36 10.57 -6.34 9.01
N ASN A 37 11.85 -6.03 9.17
CA ASN A 37 12.27 -4.71 9.64
C ASN A 37 12.09 -3.66 8.53
N PRO A 38 11.12 -2.73 8.61
CA PRO A 38 10.87 -1.77 7.54
C PRO A 38 11.91 -0.63 7.46
N THR A 39 12.72 -0.48 8.51
CA THR A 39 13.84 0.48 8.54
C THR A 39 15.06 -0.05 7.78
N ASP A 40 15.08 -1.33 7.42
CA ASP A 40 16.16 -1.94 6.67
C ASP A 40 16.24 -1.36 5.25
N LYS A 41 17.46 -1.08 4.78
CA LYS A 41 17.71 -0.48 3.45
C LYS A 41 17.20 -1.37 2.30
N THR A 42 17.06 -2.67 2.52
CA THR A 42 16.56 -3.64 1.54
C THR A 42 15.04 -3.64 1.42
N PHE A 43 14.31 -3.01 2.36
CA PHE A 43 12.85 -3.01 2.35
C PHE A 43 12.27 -2.42 1.05
N GLY A 44 12.92 -1.40 0.47
CA GLY A 44 12.49 -0.85 -0.83
C GLY A 44 12.53 -1.88 -1.96
N LYS A 45 13.60 -2.67 -2.04
CA LYS A 45 13.72 -3.76 -3.03
C LYS A 45 12.67 -4.84 -2.81
N LEU A 46 12.40 -5.16 -1.54
CA LEU A 46 11.36 -6.11 -1.16
C LEU A 46 9.97 -5.60 -1.56
N ALA A 47 9.67 -4.31 -1.32
CA ALA A 47 8.42 -3.69 -1.70
C ALA A 47 8.17 -3.78 -3.22
N PHE A 48 9.18 -3.54 -4.05
CA PHE A 48 9.08 -3.74 -5.50
C PHE A 48 8.89 -5.20 -5.91
N ALA A 49 9.60 -6.13 -5.27
CA ALA A 49 9.37 -7.56 -5.52
C ALA A 49 7.92 -7.95 -5.18
N CYS A 50 7.36 -7.39 -4.10
CA CYS A 50 5.96 -7.56 -3.73
C CYS A 50 5.01 -6.91 -4.74
N GLY A 51 5.26 -5.68 -5.18
CA GLY A 51 4.47 -5.00 -6.21
C GLY A 51 4.40 -5.81 -7.51
N TYR A 52 5.52 -6.42 -7.91
CA TYR A 52 5.56 -7.34 -9.06
C TYR A 52 4.68 -8.57 -8.88
N VAL A 53 4.68 -9.19 -7.69
CA VAL A 53 3.78 -10.31 -7.41
C VAL A 53 2.32 -9.86 -7.38
N MET A 54 2.01 -8.73 -6.74
CA MET A 54 0.66 -8.15 -6.70
C MET A 54 0.11 -7.93 -8.10
N LEU A 55 0.89 -7.30 -8.99
CA LEU A 55 0.43 -7.03 -10.35
C LEU A 55 0.21 -8.32 -11.16
N LEU A 56 1.11 -9.30 -11.06
CA LEU A 56 0.92 -10.58 -11.75
C LEU A 56 -0.32 -11.33 -11.27
N VAL A 57 -0.54 -11.38 -9.95
CA VAL A 57 -1.70 -12.07 -9.37
C VAL A 57 -2.99 -11.35 -9.75
N THR A 58 -3.05 -10.03 -9.58
CA THR A 58 -4.25 -9.24 -9.89
C THR A 58 -4.56 -9.17 -11.38
N ASN A 59 -3.59 -9.36 -12.26
CA ASN A 59 -3.87 -9.50 -13.69
C ASN A 59 -4.59 -10.82 -14.02
N GLN A 60 -4.28 -11.91 -13.30
CA GLN A 60 -4.92 -13.21 -13.50
C GLN A 60 -6.22 -13.36 -12.70
N VAL A 61 -6.29 -12.72 -11.53
CA VAL A 61 -7.42 -12.72 -10.60
C VAL A 61 -7.80 -11.25 -10.32
N PRO A 62 -8.54 -10.58 -11.22
CA PRO A 62 -8.85 -9.15 -11.10
C PRO A 62 -9.48 -8.74 -9.77
N ASP A 63 -10.37 -9.59 -9.24
CA ASP A 63 -11.05 -9.37 -7.96
C ASP A 63 -10.07 -9.13 -6.81
N ALA A 64 -8.88 -9.75 -6.85
CA ALA A 64 -7.87 -9.63 -5.80
C ALA A 64 -7.35 -8.19 -5.60
N MET A 65 -7.50 -7.33 -6.61
CA MET A 65 -7.09 -5.92 -6.50
C MET A 65 -7.92 -5.19 -5.44
N ASP A 66 -9.23 -5.40 -5.41
CA ASP A 66 -10.12 -4.73 -4.45
C ASP A 66 -9.82 -5.17 -3.01
N TYR A 67 -9.49 -6.45 -2.80
CA TYR A 67 -9.07 -6.95 -1.48
C TYR A 67 -7.71 -6.38 -1.06
N LEU A 68 -6.75 -6.25 -1.99
CA LEU A 68 -5.46 -5.61 -1.71
C LEU A 68 -5.65 -4.16 -1.29
N LEU A 69 -6.42 -3.39 -2.06
CA LEU A 69 -6.71 -1.99 -1.76
C LEU A 69 -7.45 -1.88 -0.42
N ALA A 70 -8.45 -2.72 -0.16
CA ALA A 70 -9.16 -2.72 1.11
C ALA A 70 -8.22 -2.96 2.30
N GLU A 71 -7.29 -3.92 2.21
CA GLU A 71 -6.33 -4.18 3.28
C GLU A 71 -5.29 -3.06 3.43
N PHE A 72 -4.80 -2.46 2.34
CA PHE A 72 -3.95 -1.25 2.41
C PHE A 72 -4.65 -0.12 3.16
N ASN A 73 -5.90 0.16 2.79
CA ASN A 73 -6.70 1.25 3.36
C ASN A 73 -6.99 1.04 4.85
N LYS A 74 -7.16 -0.22 5.24
CA LYS A 74 -7.39 -0.63 6.63
C LYS A 74 -6.15 -0.48 7.50
N VAL A 75 -4.96 -0.84 7.00
CA VAL A 75 -3.73 -0.76 7.81
C VAL A 75 -3.05 0.61 7.75
N CYS A 76 -3.31 1.40 6.72
CA CYS A 76 -2.72 2.71 6.53
C CYS A 76 -3.72 3.65 5.85
N MET A 77 -4.35 4.52 6.63
CA MET A 77 -5.33 5.48 6.13
C MET A 77 -4.77 6.37 5.01
N TYR A 78 -3.45 6.60 4.96
CA TYR A 78 -2.81 7.46 3.95
C TYR A 78 -2.73 6.83 2.55
N THR A 79 -3.05 5.54 2.41
CA THR A 79 -3.17 4.90 1.09
C THR A 79 -4.44 5.31 0.34
N VAL A 80 -5.44 5.86 1.04
CA VAL A 80 -6.50 6.69 0.44
C VAL A 80 -6.49 8.05 1.12
N PRO A 81 -6.17 9.15 0.43
CA PRO A 81 -6.16 10.48 1.01
C PRO A 81 -7.58 10.96 1.33
N LYS A 82 -8.20 10.39 2.36
CA LYS A 82 -9.46 10.83 2.95
C LYS A 82 -9.12 11.72 4.13
N HIS A 83 -9.59 12.96 4.09
CA HIS A 83 -9.56 13.82 5.26
C HIS A 83 -10.56 13.26 6.27
N LEU A 84 -10.06 12.59 7.30
CA LEU A 84 -10.82 12.41 8.53
C LEU A 84 -10.91 13.80 9.15
N HIS A 85 -12.06 14.48 9.03
CA HIS A 85 -12.30 15.69 9.81
C HIS A 85 -11.96 15.35 11.25
N ALA A 86 -11.08 16.15 11.86
CA ALA A 86 -10.66 15.92 13.22
C ALA A 86 -11.92 15.86 14.08
N LEU A 87 -12.29 14.66 14.52
CA LEU A 87 -13.20 14.50 15.63
C LEU A 87 -12.64 15.40 16.75
N ASN A 88 -13.49 16.25 17.33
CA ASN A 88 -13.15 17.29 18.29
C ASN A 88 -12.05 16.85 19.26
N ALA A 89 -11.26 17.78 19.83
CA ALA A 89 -10.15 17.44 20.74
C ALA A 89 -10.49 16.45 21.89
N GLN A 90 -11.77 16.38 22.29
CA GLN A 90 -12.34 15.36 23.19
C GLN A 90 -12.23 13.90 22.70
N ALA A 91 -12.06 13.69 21.39
CA ALA A 91 -12.07 12.40 20.71
C ALA A 91 -10.67 11.81 20.51
N ARG A 92 -9.58 12.43 21.00
CA ARG A 92 -8.23 11.82 21.03
C ARG A 92 -8.12 10.70 22.07
N ASN A 93 -9.06 9.77 22.04
CA ASN A 93 -9.06 8.55 22.81
C ASN A 93 -8.43 7.41 21.98
N THR A 94 -8.35 6.21 22.55
CA THR A 94 -7.80 5.02 21.90
C THR A 94 -8.49 4.72 20.56
N ASP A 95 -9.81 4.95 20.44
CA ASP A 95 -10.56 4.68 19.22
C ASP A 95 -10.14 5.61 18.06
N TYR A 96 -9.84 6.88 18.34
CA TYR A 96 -9.26 7.76 17.33
C TYR A 96 -7.89 7.30 16.86
N PHE A 97 -7.02 6.87 17.77
CA PHE A 97 -5.70 6.37 17.39
C PHE A 97 -5.81 5.10 16.53
N ARG A 98 -6.71 4.17 16.88
CA ARG A 98 -7.03 3.01 16.04
C ARG A 98 -7.54 3.44 14.66
N LEU A 99 -8.44 4.42 14.61
CA LEU A 99 -9.03 4.93 13.37
C LEU A 99 -7.97 5.50 12.41
N ILE A 100 -6.95 6.20 12.93
CA ILE A 100 -5.85 6.73 12.10
C ILE A 100 -4.72 5.72 11.84
N GLY A 101 -4.90 4.46 12.25
CA GLY A 101 -4.00 3.35 11.96
C GLY A 101 -2.94 3.04 13.03
N TYR A 102 -3.07 3.57 14.26
CA TYR A 102 -2.27 3.05 15.36
C TYR A 102 -2.69 1.61 15.67
N GLN A 103 -1.69 0.76 15.90
CA GLN A 103 -1.91 -0.61 16.30
C GLN A 103 -1.76 -0.73 17.82
N GLU A 104 -2.46 -1.71 18.38
CA GLU A 104 -2.24 -2.16 19.74
C GLU A 104 -1.39 -3.42 19.72
N GLU A 105 -0.39 -3.45 20.59
CA GLU A 105 0.45 -4.62 20.86
C GLU A 105 0.37 -4.88 22.37
N ASP A 106 0.01 -6.11 22.73
CA ASP A 106 -0.13 -6.55 24.12
C ASP A 106 -1.05 -5.64 24.97
N GLY A 107 -2.13 -5.16 24.37
CA GLY A 107 -3.11 -4.27 25.01
C GLY A 107 -2.63 -2.84 25.22
N LYS A 108 -1.46 -2.47 24.67
CA LYS A 108 -0.92 -1.10 24.70
C LYS A 108 -0.86 -0.51 23.30
N LEU A 109 -1.19 0.77 23.21
CA LEU A 109 -1.04 1.51 21.96
C LEU A 109 0.45 1.61 21.60
N GLN A 110 0.79 1.34 20.33
CA GLN A 110 2.16 1.50 19.83
C GLN A 110 2.66 2.94 19.98
N SER A 111 3.98 3.13 20.01
CA SER A 111 4.59 4.46 20.04
C SER A 111 4.36 5.22 18.73
N THR A 112 4.36 6.56 18.79
CA THR A 112 4.28 7.44 17.62
C THR A 112 5.42 7.17 16.62
N GLU A 113 6.62 6.87 17.10
CA GLU A 113 7.75 6.52 16.24
C GLU A 113 7.47 5.25 15.44
N LYS A 114 7.00 4.19 16.11
CA LYS A 114 6.63 2.93 15.46
C LYS A 114 5.46 3.13 14.48
N TYR A 115 4.50 3.97 14.83
CA TYR A 115 3.43 4.37 13.93
C TYR A 115 3.96 5.02 12.65
N LEU A 116 4.86 6.00 12.74
CA LEU A 116 5.42 6.68 11.58
C LEU A 116 6.26 5.73 10.72
N VAL A 117 7.03 4.82 11.33
CA VAL A 117 7.75 3.75 10.61
C VAL A 117 6.78 2.88 9.81
N ASN A 118 5.66 2.48 10.41
CA ASN A 118 4.62 1.69 9.74
C ASN A 118 3.97 2.46 8.60
N VAL A 119 3.63 3.74 8.79
CA VAL A 119 3.09 4.61 7.73
C VAL A 119 4.05 4.64 6.54
N VAL A 120 5.33 4.91 6.77
CA VAL A 120 6.35 4.93 5.72
C VAL A 120 6.44 3.58 5.01
N ALA A 121 6.41 2.47 5.74
CA ALA A 121 6.53 1.13 5.18
C ALA A 121 5.32 0.75 4.30
N TYR A 122 4.09 0.98 4.79
CA TYR A 122 2.87 0.69 4.04
C TYR A 122 2.76 1.57 2.79
N VAL A 123 3.09 2.86 2.90
CA VAL A 123 3.07 3.76 1.73
C VAL A 123 4.16 3.38 0.72
N LYS A 124 5.34 2.95 1.17
CA LYS A 124 6.37 2.40 0.27
C LYS A 124 5.87 1.18 -0.49
N LEU A 125 5.19 0.26 0.19
CA LEU A 125 4.64 -0.95 -0.43
C LEU A 125 3.51 -0.61 -1.42
N TYR A 126 2.62 0.30 -1.06
CA TYR A 126 1.56 0.80 -1.94
C TYR A 126 2.12 1.51 -3.18
N ALA A 127 3.08 2.42 -3.00
CA ALA A 127 3.75 3.11 -4.09
C ALA A 127 4.49 2.13 -5.02
N ALA A 128 5.15 1.12 -4.45
CA ALA A 128 5.81 0.08 -5.24
C ALA A 128 4.82 -0.72 -6.09
N MET A 129 3.64 -1.05 -5.56
CA MET A 129 2.56 -1.68 -6.35
C MET A 129 2.16 -0.76 -7.50
N VAL A 130 1.77 0.49 -7.20
CA VAL A 130 1.30 1.51 -8.18
C VAL A 130 2.32 1.79 -9.30
N GLN A 131 3.60 1.83 -8.96
CA GLN A 131 4.69 2.12 -9.92
C GLN A 131 5.17 0.88 -10.69
N THR A 132 4.72 -0.32 -10.33
CA THR A 132 5.22 -1.53 -10.98
C THR A 132 4.64 -1.67 -12.38
N GLU A 133 5.50 -1.73 -13.39
CA GLU A 133 5.10 -2.00 -14.77
C GLU A 133 5.68 -3.34 -15.24
N ILE A 134 4.83 -4.14 -15.88
CA ILE A 134 5.23 -5.40 -16.50
C ILE A 134 4.77 -5.37 -17.95
N LYS A 135 5.72 -5.52 -18.89
CA LYS A 135 5.44 -5.47 -20.32
C LYS A 135 4.34 -6.49 -20.70
N GLY A 136 3.28 -6.00 -21.34
CA GLY A 136 2.15 -6.82 -21.78
C GLY A 136 1.12 -7.16 -20.68
N VAL A 137 1.24 -6.58 -19.49
CA VAL A 137 0.31 -6.79 -18.37
C VAL A 137 -0.45 -5.49 -18.13
N ARG A 138 -1.78 -5.56 -18.08
CA ARG A 138 -2.61 -4.40 -17.77
C ARG A 138 -2.53 -4.13 -16.26
N HIS A 139 -2.26 -2.88 -15.89
CA HIS A 139 -2.24 -2.48 -14.48
C HIS A 139 -3.51 -1.70 -14.12
N PRO A 140 -4.48 -2.31 -13.40
CA PRO A 140 -5.75 -1.64 -13.08
C PRO A 140 -5.60 -0.51 -12.05
N HIS A 141 -4.52 -0.52 -11.27
CA HIS A 141 -4.22 0.46 -10.21
C HIS A 141 -2.80 1.04 -10.37
N GLY A 142 -2.44 1.42 -11.59
CA GLY A 142 -1.10 1.89 -11.95
C GLY A 142 -0.89 3.40 -11.75
N LEU A 143 0.06 3.98 -12.47
CA LEU A 143 0.49 5.38 -12.32
C LEU A 143 -0.64 6.42 -12.37
N ALA A 144 -1.70 6.20 -13.15
CA ALA A 144 -2.85 7.10 -13.21
C ALA A 144 -3.55 7.24 -11.84
N GLU A 145 -3.74 6.13 -11.12
CA GLU A 145 -4.28 6.13 -9.76
C GLU A 145 -3.26 6.69 -8.75
N GLY A 146 -1.96 6.48 -8.99
CA GLY A 146 -0.90 7.13 -8.24
C GLY A 146 -0.92 8.66 -8.35
N TRP A 147 -1.21 9.19 -9.55
CA TRP A 147 -1.32 10.62 -9.78
C TRP A 147 -2.57 11.21 -9.12
N LYS A 148 -3.72 10.53 -9.25
CA LYS A 148 -4.94 10.90 -8.50
C LYS A 148 -4.69 10.91 -7.00
N TRP A 149 -4.00 9.90 -6.48
CA TRP A 149 -3.59 9.84 -5.08
C TRP A 149 -2.76 11.07 -4.70
N LEU A 150 -1.72 11.40 -5.47
CA LEU A 150 -0.84 12.54 -5.16
C LEU A 150 -1.60 13.87 -5.18
N ALA A 151 -2.44 14.10 -6.19
CA ALA A 151 -3.26 15.29 -6.29
C ALA A 151 -4.23 15.42 -5.11
N MET A 152 -4.95 14.35 -4.75
CA MET A 152 -5.82 14.36 -3.58
C MET A 152 -5.04 14.57 -2.29
N PHE A 153 -3.89 13.92 -2.14
CA PHE A 153 -3.06 14.01 -0.94
C PHE A 153 -2.59 15.45 -0.67
N LEU A 154 -2.12 16.15 -1.70
CA LEU A 154 -1.64 17.52 -1.60
C LEU A 154 -2.77 18.54 -1.41
N ASN A 155 -3.95 18.29 -1.97
CA ASN A 155 -5.06 19.24 -1.93
C ASN A 155 -5.93 19.10 -0.67
N THR A 156 -5.94 17.95 0.00
CA THR A 156 -6.94 17.65 1.03
C THR A 156 -6.38 17.33 2.40
N LEU A 157 -5.12 16.90 2.53
CA LEU A 157 -4.61 16.45 3.82
C LEU A 157 -3.90 17.56 4.61
N PRO A 158 -4.06 17.60 5.94
CA PRO A 158 -3.40 18.60 6.77
C PRO A 158 -1.88 18.39 6.78
N ALA A 159 -1.14 19.48 6.96
CA ALA A 159 0.30 19.46 7.15
C ALA A 159 0.65 18.96 8.57
N ILE A 160 0.86 17.65 8.71
CA ILE A 160 1.28 17.00 9.97
C ILE A 160 2.44 16.05 9.68
N PRO A 161 3.21 15.59 10.69
CA PRO A 161 4.34 14.70 10.46
C PRO A 161 3.97 13.46 9.63
N ALA A 162 2.88 12.78 10.00
CA ALA A 162 2.46 11.55 9.30
C ALA A 162 2.17 11.77 7.81
N THR A 163 1.57 12.90 7.43
CA THR A 163 1.30 13.21 6.02
C THR A 163 2.59 13.55 5.27
N ALA A 164 3.52 14.28 5.89
CA ALA A 164 4.84 14.53 5.32
C ALA A 164 5.65 13.23 5.13
N PHE A 165 5.64 12.33 6.11
CA PHE A 165 6.31 11.03 6.01
C PHE A 165 5.71 10.14 4.93
N ALA A 166 4.38 10.09 4.82
CA ALA A 166 3.68 9.36 3.76
C ALA A 166 4.01 9.93 2.37
N LEU A 167 3.93 11.25 2.18
CA LEU A 167 4.27 11.89 0.91
C LEU A 167 5.71 11.60 0.49
N HIS A 168 6.66 11.80 1.41
CA HIS A 168 8.07 11.50 1.16
C HIS A 168 8.29 10.01 0.85
N ALA A 169 7.60 9.10 1.54
CA ALA A 169 7.67 7.67 1.28
C ALA A 169 7.17 7.32 -0.13
N PHE A 170 6.05 7.90 -0.56
CA PHE A 170 5.48 7.66 -1.89
C PHE A 170 6.42 8.13 -3.00
N LEU A 171 7.02 9.31 -2.85
CA LEU A 171 7.91 9.91 -3.85
C LEU A 171 9.31 9.26 -3.89
N LYS A 172 9.81 8.78 -2.76
CA LYS A 172 11.19 8.25 -2.64
C LYS A 172 11.34 6.79 -3.03
N VAL A 173 10.26 6.03 -3.10
CA VAL A 173 10.28 4.66 -3.64
C VAL A 173 10.84 4.77 -5.05
N GLU A 174 12.02 4.20 -5.27
CA GLU A 174 12.86 4.39 -6.47
C GLU A 174 12.03 4.37 -7.74
N ILE A 175 11.56 5.55 -8.14
CA ILE A 175 10.96 5.78 -9.43
C ILE A 175 12.06 5.36 -10.40
N ARG A 176 11.83 4.29 -11.16
CA ARG A 176 12.64 4.02 -12.34
C ARG A 176 12.33 5.15 -13.31
N ILE A 177 13.14 6.20 -13.26
CA ILE A 177 13.02 7.45 -14.04
C ILE A 177 12.85 7.18 -15.55
N GLY A 178 13.21 5.99 -16.04
CA GLY A 178 12.92 5.55 -17.41
C GLY A 178 11.43 5.52 -17.79
N ALA A 179 10.50 5.27 -16.85
CA ALA A 179 9.06 5.22 -17.17
C ALA A 179 8.39 6.60 -17.10
N LEU A 180 8.75 7.42 -16.11
CA LEU A 180 8.20 8.77 -15.95
C LEU A 180 8.64 9.72 -17.08
N CYS A 181 9.84 9.55 -17.64
CA CYS A 181 10.27 10.33 -18.81
C CYS A 181 9.42 10.02 -20.06
N LEU A 182 8.96 8.77 -20.21
CA LEU A 182 8.07 8.38 -21.30
C LEU A 182 6.63 8.85 -21.08
N THR A 183 6.11 8.85 -19.85
CA THR A 183 4.75 9.36 -19.59
C THR A 183 4.68 10.89 -19.65
N ILE A 184 5.73 11.61 -19.22
CA ILE A 184 5.80 13.08 -19.35
C ILE A 184 5.86 13.50 -20.83
N CYS A 185 6.59 12.76 -21.68
CA CYS A 185 6.63 13.02 -23.12
C CYS A 185 5.36 12.58 -23.88
N VAL A 186 4.54 11.68 -23.34
CA VAL A 186 3.29 11.24 -24.00
C VAL A 186 2.08 12.13 -23.61
N CYS A 187 2.22 12.93 -22.55
CA CYS A 187 1.19 13.88 -22.12
C CYS A 187 1.53 15.36 -22.38
N SER A 188 2.60 15.65 -23.14
CA SER A 188 2.93 17.01 -23.63
C SER A 188 2.80 17.09 -25.15
#